data_AF-A0A9E3WQR0-F1
#
_entry.id   AF-A0A9E3WQR0-F1
#
_cell.length_a   1.000
_cell.length_b   1.000
_cell.length_c   1.000
_cell.angle_alpha   90.00
_cell.angle_beta   90.00
_cell.angle_gamma   90.00
#
_symmetry.space_group_name_H-M   'P 1'
#
loop_
_entity.id
_entity.type
_entity.pdbx_description
1 polymer ?
#
loop_
_entity_poly.entity_id
_entity_poly.type
_entity_poly.pdbx_seq_one_letter_code
_entity_poly.pdbx_strand_id
1 'polypeptide(L)'
;MLRNLILGIVATACLVGNAFAHSPEDIAARCAERVEQIVERAANAATDETHECVRLINALQDEGRDEAAAELARECITNATQRAHNAARYVNEICDECIDVLLRLDAPQLARRINHLCGEAVETLRVILQREKNAILDALEN
;
A
#
# COMPACT_ATOMS: atom_id res chain seq x y z
N MET A 1 -16.27 72.22 15.46
CA MET A 1 -16.26 71.73 16.85
C MET A 1 -17.22 70.53 16.88
N LEU A 2 -16.94 69.28 17.22
CA LEU A 2 -15.92 68.52 17.98
C LEU A 2 -15.67 67.19 17.21
N ARG A 3 -14.45 66.68 16.99
CA ARG A 3 -13.53 65.89 17.84
C ARG A 3 -14.08 64.54 18.41
N ASN A 4 -13.63 63.46 17.76
CA ASN A 4 -13.03 62.20 18.26
C ASN A 4 -13.79 61.10 19.07
N LEU A 5 -13.58 59.87 18.55
CA LEU A 5 -13.40 58.53 19.20
C LEU A 5 -14.65 57.91 19.86
N ILE A 6 -15.03 56.65 19.57
CA ILE A 6 -14.49 55.39 20.15
C ILE A 6 -14.98 54.22 19.24
N LEU A 7 -14.09 53.56 18.49
CA LEU A 7 -13.59 52.18 18.72
C LEU A 7 -14.58 51.20 19.40
N GLY A 8 -15.12 50.24 18.65
CA GLY A 8 -15.95 49.17 19.24
C GLY A 8 -16.35 48.06 18.27
N ILE A 9 -15.46 47.66 17.35
CA ILE A 9 -15.62 46.38 16.64
C ILE A 9 -15.15 45.30 17.60
N VAL A 10 -16.09 44.67 18.32
CA VAL A 10 -15.82 43.39 18.97
C VAL A 10 -16.32 42.31 18.01
N ALA A 11 -15.39 41.82 17.19
CA ALA A 11 -15.53 40.56 16.49
C ALA A 11 -15.44 39.44 17.54
N THR A 12 -16.59 38.99 18.04
CA THR A 12 -16.66 37.89 19.00
C THR A 12 -16.59 36.57 18.27
N ALA A 13 -15.46 35.88 18.49
CA ALA A 13 -15.24 34.44 18.35
C ALA A 13 -15.33 33.83 16.95
N CYS A 14 -14.21 33.89 16.22
CA CYS A 14 -13.63 32.65 15.69
C CYS A 14 -13.62 31.60 16.80
N LEU A 15 -14.23 30.44 16.57
CA LEU A 15 -13.90 29.12 17.16
C LEU A 15 -15.00 28.12 16.80
N VAL A 16 -15.03 27.68 15.54
CA VAL A 16 -15.28 26.27 15.28
C VAL A 16 -14.05 25.78 14.55
N GLY A 17 -12.98 25.62 15.31
CA GLY A 17 -11.90 24.77 14.86
C GLY A 17 -12.51 23.40 14.63
N ASN A 18 -12.49 22.94 13.38
CA ASN A 18 -12.64 21.53 13.08
C ASN A 18 -11.41 20.79 13.64
N ALA A 19 -11.29 20.71 14.96
CA ALA A 19 -10.48 19.72 15.60
C ALA A 19 -11.25 18.41 15.40
N PHE A 20 -11.04 17.77 14.24
CA PHE A 20 -11.38 16.37 14.08
C PHE A 20 -10.52 15.60 15.08
N ALA A 21 -11.00 15.49 16.32
CA ALA A 21 -10.53 14.49 17.25
C ALA A 21 -11.00 13.16 16.67
N HIS A 22 -10.24 12.63 15.71
CA HIS A 22 -10.49 11.32 15.16
C HIS A 22 -10.41 10.32 16.30
N SER A 23 -11.49 9.56 16.48
CA SER A 23 -11.50 8.49 17.47
C SER A 23 -10.39 7.48 17.13
N PRO A 24 -9.83 6.76 18.13
CA PRO A 24 -8.93 5.65 17.86
C PRO A 24 -9.51 4.66 16.84
N GLU A 25 -10.83 4.45 16.85
CA GLU A 25 -11.55 3.62 15.88
C GLU A 25 -11.47 4.17 14.46
N ASP A 26 -11.67 5.47 14.25
CA ASP A 26 -11.57 6.11 12.93
C ASP A 26 -10.14 6.02 12.37
N ILE A 27 -9.14 6.13 13.24
CA ILE A 27 -7.72 6.00 12.87
C ILE A 27 -7.43 4.55 12.46
N ALA A 28 -7.89 3.58 13.25
CA ALA A 28 -7.73 2.17 12.91
C ALA A 28 -8.43 1.81 11.59
N ALA A 29 -9.67 2.29 11.38
CA ALA A 29 -10.43 2.03 10.15
C ALA A 29 -9.71 2.58 8.91
N ARG A 30 -9.27 3.85 8.94
CA ARG A 30 -8.49 4.43 7.83
C ARG A 30 -7.16 3.73 7.61
N CYS A 31 -6.53 3.24 8.67
CA CYS A 31 -5.31 2.48 8.54
C CYS A 31 -5.53 1.17 7.79
N ALA A 32 -6.56 0.42 8.20
CA ALA A 32 -6.95 -0.83 7.55
C ALA A 32 -7.27 -0.60 6.06
N GLU A 33 -8.06 0.43 5.75
CA GLU A 33 -8.41 0.80 4.37
C GLU A 33 -7.17 1.12 3.53
N ARG A 34 -6.22 1.89 4.05
CA ARG A 34 -4.98 2.21 3.32
C ARG A 34 -4.13 0.97 3.05
N VAL A 35 -4.03 0.06 4.02
CA VAL A 35 -3.30 -1.20 3.86
C VAL A 35 -3.97 -2.07 2.80
N GLU A 36 -5.30 -2.21 2.85
CA GLU A 36 -6.09 -2.95 1.86
C GLU A 36 -5.89 -2.41 0.45
N GLN A 37 -5.99 -1.08 0.27
CA GLN A 37 -5.75 -0.43 -1.02
C GLN A 37 -4.34 -0.65 -1.58
N ILE A 38 -3.33 -0.84 -0.73
CA ILE A 38 -1.97 -1.17 -1.19
C ILE A 38 -1.91 -2.61 -1.68
N VAL A 39 -2.48 -3.55 -0.91
CA VAL A 39 -2.51 -4.97 -1.29
C VAL A 39 -3.29 -5.15 -2.59
N GLU A 40 -4.45 -4.52 -2.72
CA GLU A 40 -5.29 -4.59 -3.93
C GLU A 40 -4.54 -4.06 -5.16
N ARG A 41 -3.93 -2.88 -5.06
CA ARG A 41 -3.14 -2.32 -6.17
C ARG A 41 -1.96 -3.20 -6.55
N ALA A 42 -1.28 -3.79 -5.57
CA ALA A 42 -0.19 -4.72 -5.82
C ALA A 42 -0.66 -6.01 -6.49
N ALA A 43 -1.82 -6.54 -6.10
CA ALA A 43 -2.42 -7.74 -6.69
C ALA A 43 -2.87 -7.52 -8.14
N ASN A 44 -3.46 -6.36 -8.44
CA ASN A 44 -3.88 -6.01 -9.80
C ASN A 44 -2.66 -5.85 -10.71
N ALA A 45 -1.65 -5.08 -10.28
CA ALA A 45 -0.40 -4.92 -11.04
C ALA A 45 0.33 -6.26 -11.24
N ALA A 46 0.36 -7.12 -10.22
CA ALA A 46 0.92 -8.46 -10.32
C ALA A 46 0.23 -9.31 -11.40
N THR A 47 -1.09 -9.26 -11.45
CA THR A 47 -1.87 -10.03 -12.43
C THR A 47 -1.58 -9.55 -13.85
N ASP A 48 -1.67 -8.24 -14.10
CA ASP A 48 -1.49 -7.65 -15.43
C ASP A 48 -0.06 -7.88 -15.95
N GLU A 49 0.95 -7.62 -15.12
CA GLU A 49 2.35 -7.79 -15.51
C GLU A 49 2.72 -9.25 -15.69
N THR A 50 2.22 -10.16 -14.85
CA THR A 50 2.47 -11.61 -15.02
C THR A 50 1.88 -12.13 -16.32
N HIS A 51 0.64 -11.74 -16.67
CA HIS A 51 0.03 -12.14 -17.94
C HIS A 51 0.84 -11.67 -19.14
N GLU A 52 1.32 -10.43 -19.12
CA GLU A 52 2.14 -9.89 -20.21
C GLU A 52 3.50 -10.60 -20.30
N CYS A 53 4.16 -10.84 -19.17
CA CYS A 53 5.41 -11.59 -19.11
C CYS A 53 5.27 -13.00 -19.69
N VAL A 54 4.25 -13.75 -19.25
CA VAL A 54 3.99 -15.11 -19.76
C VAL A 54 3.71 -15.09 -21.26
N ARG A 55 2.89 -14.14 -21.73
CA ARG A 55 2.58 -14.01 -23.17
C ARG A 55 3.85 -13.77 -24.00
N LEU A 56 4.75 -12.91 -23.53
CA LEU A 56 6.00 -12.60 -24.23
C LEU A 56 7.01 -13.75 -24.16
N ILE A 57 7.09 -14.47 -23.04
CA ILE A 57 7.93 -15.66 -22.89
C ILE A 57 7.52 -16.72 -23.92
N ASN A 58 6.22 -17.06 -23.97
CA ASN A 58 5.71 -18.05 -24.93
C ASN A 58 6.00 -17.63 -26.38
N ALA A 59 5.81 -16.34 -26.71
CA ALA A 59 6.11 -15.84 -28.05
C ALA A 59 7.60 -15.98 -28.42
N LEU A 60 8.51 -15.75 -27.47
CA LEU A 60 9.94 -15.96 -27.70
C LEU A 60 10.28 -17.45 -27.88
N GLN A 61 9.64 -18.36 -27.14
CA GLN A 61 9.83 -19.80 -27.30
C GLN A 61 9.27 -20.31 -28.64
N ASP A 62 8.11 -19.81 -29.08
CA ASP A 62 7.54 -20.13 -30.39
C ASP A 62 8.47 -19.71 -31.56
N GLU A 63 9.28 -18.66 -31.34
CA GLU A 63 10.32 -18.20 -32.27
C GLU A 63 11.65 -18.98 -32.13
N GLY A 64 11.76 -19.92 -31.19
CA GLY A 64 12.98 -20.68 -30.88
C GLY A 64 14.06 -19.86 -30.17
N ARG A 65 13.68 -18.79 -29.46
CA ARG A 65 14.58 -17.83 -28.79
C ARG A 65 14.67 -18.07 -27.28
N ASP A 66 15.03 -19.29 -26.90
CA ASP A 66 15.03 -19.76 -25.51
C ASP A 66 15.88 -18.90 -24.56
N GLU A 67 17.06 -18.45 -25.00
CA GLU A 67 17.93 -17.59 -24.19
C GLU A 67 17.27 -16.23 -23.89
N ALA A 68 16.57 -15.66 -24.88
CA ALA A 68 15.86 -14.40 -24.71
C ALA A 68 14.63 -14.58 -23.81
N ALA A 69 13.92 -15.70 -23.92
CA ALA A 69 12.81 -16.05 -23.03
C ALA A 69 13.30 -16.16 -21.57
N ALA A 70 14.42 -16.85 -21.35
CA ALA A 70 15.04 -16.99 -20.03
C ALA A 70 15.56 -15.66 -19.44
N GLU A 71 16.05 -14.74 -20.28
CA GLU A 71 16.42 -13.39 -19.86
C GLU A 71 15.19 -12.56 -19.45
N LEU A 72 14.14 -12.56 -20.27
CA LEU A 72 12.90 -11.86 -19.96
C LEU A 72 12.25 -12.39 -18.67
N ALA A 73 12.21 -13.70 -18.47
CA ALA A 73 11.69 -14.30 -17.26
C ALA A 73 12.45 -13.83 -15.99
N ARG A 74 13.79 -13.73 -16.05
CA ARG A 74 14.60 -13.20 -14.95
C ARG A 74 14.28 -11.74 -14.65
N GLU A 75 14.08 -10.93 -15.70
CA GLU A 75 13.66 -9.54 -15.56
C GLU A 75 12.28 -9.42 -14.91
N CYS A 76 11.29 -10.17 -15.42
CA CYS A 76 9.94 -10.23 -14.87
C CYS A 76 9.92 -10.62 -13.37
N ILE A 77 10.67 -11.65 -12.98
CA ILE A 77 10.80 -12.08 -11.58
C ILE A 77 11.46 -10.99 -10.72
N THR A 78 12.43 -10.27 -11.26
CA THR A 78 13.11 -9.17 -10.56
C THR A 78 12.14 -8.02 -10.32
N ASN A 79 11.39 -7.62 -11.35
CA ASN A 79 10.38 -6.56 -11.25
C ASN A 79 9.26 -6.92 -10.28
N ALA A 80 8.73 -8.15 -10.34
CA ALA A 80 7.73 -8.64 -9.39
C ALA A 80 8.25 -8.63 -7.95
N THR A 81 9.49 -9.07 -7.74
CA THR A 81 10.12 -9.05 -6.41
C THR A 81 10.26 -7.62 -5.88
N GLN A 82 10.69 -6.68 -6.72
CA GLN A 82 10.83 -5.28 -6.33
C GLN A 82 9.48 -4.64 -6.00
N ARG A 83 8.43 -4.92 -6.78
CA ARG A 83 7.07 -4.42 -6.52
C ARG A 83 6.54 -4.94 -5.20
N ALA A 84 6.61 -6.25 -4.96
CA ALA A 84 6.14 -6.86 -3.71
C ALA A 84 6.92 -6.31 -2.49
N HIS A 85 8.24 -6.12 -2.63
CA HIS A 85 9.07 -5.52 -1.59
C HIS A 85 8.65 -4.06 -1.29
N ASN A 86 8.44 -3.25 -2.33
CA ASN A 86 8.01 -1.87 -2.19
C ASN A 86 6.62 -1.77 -1.54
N ALA A 87 5.67 -2.62 -1.95
CA ALA A 87 4.34 -2.67 -1.35
C ALA A 87 4.41 -3.06 0.13
N ALA A 88 5.20 -4.08 0.48
CA ALA A 88 5.38 -4.51 1.87
C ALA A 88 6.02 -3.42 2.74
N ARG A 89 7.01 -2.70 2.19
CA ARG A 89 7.61 -1.54 2.86
C ARG A 89 6.57 -0.46 3.14
N TYR A 90 5.75 -0.08 2.16
CA TYR A 90 4.71 0.93 2.36
C TYR A 90 3.63 0.50 3.37
N VAL A 91 3.25 -0.79 3.36
CA VAL A 91 2.36 -1.34 4.40
C VAL A 91 2.99 -1.13 5.77
N ASN A 92 4.24 -1.56 5.98
CA ASN A 92 4.92 -1.41 7.28
C ASN A 92 5.01 0.05 7.72
N GLU A 93 5.39 0.98 6.83
CA GLU A 93 5.48 2.42 7.15
C GLU A 93 4.13 2.99 7.65
N ILE A 94 3.04 2.63 6.98
CA ILE A 94 1.68 3.06 7.39
C ILE A 94 1.31 2.43 8.73
N CYS A 95 1.60 1.15 8.90
CA CYS A 95 1.27 0.41 10.09
C CYS A 95 1.99 0.94 11.32
N ASP A 96 3.29 1.22 11.21
CA ASP A 96 4.09 1.81 12.28
C ASP A 96 3.51 3.17 12.70
N GLU A 97 3.19 4.03 11.73
CA GLU A 97 2.54 5.33 12.01
C GLU A 97 1.21 5.16 12.75
N CYS A 98 0.33 4.28 12.27
CA CYS A 98 -0.97 4.04 12.89
C CYS A 98 -0.84 3.46 14.30
N ILE A 99 0.05 2.50 14.50
CA ILE A 99 0.28 1.85 15.79
C ILE A 99 0.77 2.87 16.80
N ASP A 100 1.74 3.71 16.42
CA ASP A 100 2.28 4.77 17.27
C ASP A 100 1.20 5.80 17.66
N VAL A 101 0.30 6.15 16.75
CA VAL A 101 -0.82 7.03 17.06
C VAL A 101 -1.81 6.36 18.01
N LEU A 102 -2.20 5.11 17.77
CA LEU A 102 -3.15 4.37 18.61
C LEU A 102 -2.61 4.15 20.02
N LEU A 103 -1.32 3.88 20.16
CA LEU A 103 -0.67 3.76 21.48
C LEU A 103 -0.66 5.09 22.24
N ARG A 104 -0.42 6.22 21.55
CA ARG A 104 -0.49 7.56 22.16
C ARG A 104 -1.90 7.97 22.61
N LEU A 105 -2.93 7.31 22.07
CA LEU A 105 -4.34 7.52 22.43
C LEU A 105 -4.84 6.47 23.44
N ASP A 106 -3.94 5.75 24.11
CA ASP A 106 -4.28 4.68 25.07
C ASP A 106 -5.19 3.58 24.49
N ALA A 107 -5.04 3.28 23.19
CA ALA A 107 -5.82 2.27 22.47
C ALA A 107 -4.99 1.02 22.06
N PRO A 108 -4.35 0.30 23.00
CA PRO A 108 -3.43 -0.80 22.68
C PRO A 108 -4.12 -2.00 22.03
N GLN A 109 -5.41 -2.20 22.27
CA GLN A 109 -6.16 -3.29 21.62
C GLN A 109 -6.31 -3.03 20.11
N LEU A 110 -6.57 -1.78 19.72
CA LEU A 110 -6.65 -1.39 18.31
C LEU A 110 -5.27 -1.45 17.66
N ALA A 111 -4.22 -0.98 18.34
CA ALA A 111 -2.84 -1.09 17.85
C ALA A 111 -2.45 -2.54 17.53
N ARG A 112 -2.78 -3.50 18.42
CA ARG A 112 -2.54 -4.94 18.16
C ARG A 112 -3.32 -5.47 16.96
N ARG A 113 -4.58 -5.04 16.78
CA ARG A 113 -5.40 -5.45 15.63
C ARG A 113 -4.81 -4.93 14.32
N ILE A 114 -4.35 -3.67 14.29
CA ILE A 114 -3.67 -3.11 13.13
C ILE A 114 -2.37 -3.87 12.87
N ASN A 115 -1.53 -4.11 13.88
CA ASN A 115 -0.30 -4.88 13.72
C ASN A 115 -0.53 -6.27 13.11
N HIS A 116 -1.58 -6.96 13.55
CA HIS A 116 -1.97 -8.27 12.98
C HIS A 116 -2.38 -8.14 11.51
N LEU A 117 -3.27 -7.21 11.19
CA LEU A 117 -3.72 -6.93 9.82
C LEU A 117 -2.54 -6.60 8.89
N CYS A 118 -1.57 -5.83 9.37
CA CYS A 118 -0.37 -5.50 8.62
C CYS A 118 0.50 -6.73 8.34
N GLY A 119 0.64 -7.63 9.32
CA GLY A 119 1.30 -8.91 9.13
C GLY A 119 0.62 -9.77 8.06
N GLU A 120 -0.72 -9.85 8.07
CA GLU A 120 -1.50 -10.57 7.07
C GLU A 120 -1.37 -9.95 5.66
N ALA A 121 -1.36 -8.63 5.57
CA ALA A 121 -1.17 -7.91 4.32
C ALA A 121 0.21 -8.17 3.71
N VAL A 122 1.28 -8.12 4.52
CA VAL A 122 2.64 -8.44 4.06
C VAL A 122 2.75 -9.89 3.62
N GLU A 123 2.11 -10.82 4.34
CA GLU A 123 2.09 -12.23 3.94
C GLU A 123 1.33 -12.44 2.62
N THR A 124 0.22 -11.74 2.43
CA THR A 124 -0.54 -11.76 1.18
C THR A 124 0.32 -11.31 -0.01
N LEU A 125 1.12 -10.26 0.15
CA LEU A 125 2.08 -9.81 -0.88
C LEU A 125 3.13 -10.86 -1.21
N ARG A 126 3.60 -11.63 -0.23
CA ARG A 126 4.54 -12.75 -0.46
C ARG A 126 3.88 -13.88 -1.25
N VAL A 127 2.64 -14.23 -0.90
CA VAL A 127 1.87 -15.25 -1.62
C VAL A 127 1.62 -14.82 -3.07
N ILE A 128 1.27 -13.55 -3.31
CA ILE A 128 1.14 -12.99 -4.66
C ILE A 128 2.45 -13.16 -5.42
N LEU A 129 3.57 -12.68 -4.87
CA LEU A 129 4.88 -12.79 -5.50
C LEU A 129 5.24 -14.24 -5.86
N GLN A 130 4.98 -15.19 -4.96
CA GLN A 130 5.30 -16.58 -5.21
C GLN A 130 4.46 -17.15 -6.37
N ARG A 131 3.19 -16.77 -6.48
CA ARG A 131 2.32 -17.17 -7.60
C ARG A 131 2.82 -16.60 -8.93
N GLU A 132 3.23 -15.34 -8.96
CA GLU A 132 3.81 -14.72 -10.16
C GLU A 132 5.08 -15.46 -10.60
N LYS A 133 5.99 -15.73 -9.65
CA LYS A 133 7.23 -16.46 -9.92
C LYS A 133 6.94 -17.85 -10.51
N ASN A 134 6.00 -18.57 -9.92
CA ASN A 134 5.62 -19.89 -10.43
C ASN A 134 5.06 -19.78 -11.84
N ALA A 135 4.11 -18.87 -12.09
CA ALA A 135 3.54 -18.70 -13.43
C ALA A 135 4.58 -18.35 -14.51
N ILE A 136 5.56 -17.51 -14.16
CA ILE A 136 6.67 -17.15 -15.06
C ILE A 136 7.60 -18.35 -15.31
N LEU A 137 7.94 -19.12 -14.27
CA LEU A 137 8.80 -20.29 -14.39
C LEU A 137 8.10 -21.42 -15.18
N ASP A 138 6.83 -21.67 -14.89
CA ASP A 138 6.01 -22.65 -15.61
C ASP A 138 5.93 -22.31 -17.10
N ALA A 139 5.93 -21.03 -17.47
CA ALA A 139 5.97 -20.60 -18.87
C ALA A 139 7.26 -21.05 -19.59
N LEU A 140 8.42 -20.99 -18.92
CA LEU A 140 9.71 -21.42 -19.49
C LEU A 140 9.83 -22.94 -19.68
N GLU A 141 9.01 -23.72 -18.99
CA GLU A 141 9.05 -25.19 -19.05
C GLU A 141 8.13 -25.78 -20.14
N ASN A 142 7.31 -24.93 -20.79
CA ASN A 142 6.47 -25.32 -21.94
C ASN A 142 7.25 -25.27 -23.25
#